data_AF-A0AA42N7Q7-F1
#
_entry.id   AF-A0AA42N7Q7-F1
#
_cell.length_a   1.000
_cell.length_b   1.000
_cell.length_c   1.000
_cell.angle_alpha   90.00
_cell.angle_beta   90.00
_cell.angle_gamma   90.00
#
_symmetry.space_group_name_H-M   'P 1'
#
loop_
_entity.id
_entity.type
_entity.pdbx_description
1 polymer ?
#
loop_
_entity_poly.entity_id
_entity_poly.type
_entity_poly.pdbx_seq_one_letter_code
_entity_poly.pdbx_strand_id
1 'polypeptide(L)' 'MDNRRYVVAYGDLMERSVSPAPENESGDFLTKEEAARRIVVEMDGVIILAKRTRNRAMRILRAERKKGGAA' A
#
# COMPACT_ATOMS: atom_id res chain seq x y z
N MET A 1 -19.36 -18.07 -16.65
CA MET A 1 -19.99 -16.85 -16.10
C MET A 1 -18.87 -15.99 -15.58
N ASP A 2 -18.65 -14.86 -16.23
CA ASP A 2 -17.45 -14.04 -16.05
C ASP A 2 -17.59 -13.21 -14.77
N ASN A 3 -17.02 -13.70 -13.65
CA ASN A 3 -17.00 -13.01 -12.34
C ASN A 3 -16.06 -11.78 -12.33
N ARG A 4 -15.76 -11.23 -13.51
CA ARG A 4 -14.88 -10.09 -13.76
C ARG A 4 -15.69 -8.81 -13.79
N ARG A 5 -15.96 -8.27 -12.61
CA ARG A 5 -16.63 -6.97 -12.46
C ARG A 5 -16.24 -6.29 -11.15
N TYR A 6 -14.97 -6.38 -10.76
CA TYR A 6 -14.41 -5.71 -9.59
C TYR A 6 -13.27 -4.79 -9.99
N VAL A 7 -13.11 -3.72 -9.22
CA VAL A 7 -12.04 -2.73 -9.34
C VAL A 7 -11.44 -2.47 -7.97
N VAL A 8 -10.22 -1.92 -7.95
CA VAL A 8 -9.63 -1.36 -6.74
C VAL A 8 -10.08 0.09 -6.63
N ALA A 9 -10.81 0.42 -5.57
CA ALA A 9 -11.14 1.78 -5.21
C ALA A 9 -9.99 2.35 -4.36
N TYR A 10 -9.51 3.52 -4.78
CA TYR A 10 -8.43 4.24 -4.12
C TYR A 10 -9.06 5.40 -3.34
N GLY A 11 -9.07 5.29 -2.00
CA GLY A 11 -9.40 6.39 -1.10
C GLY A 11 -8.14 7.22 -0.83
N ASP A 12 -7.80 7.41 0.44
CA ASP A 12 -6.51 8.00 0.81
C ASP A 12 -5.33 7.03 0.54
N LEU A 13 -4.09 7.53 0.63
CA LEU A 13 -2.85 6.79 0.35
C LEU A 13 -2.74 5.42 1.07
N MET A 14 -3.45 5.26 2.18
CA MET A 14 -3.53 4.05 3.01
C MET A 14 -4.86 3.29 2.90
N GLU A 15 -5.88 3.84 2.25
CA GLU A 15 -7.21 3.25 2.17
C GLU A 15 -7.48 2.74 0.75
N ARG A 16 -7.47 1.42 0.62
CA ARG A 16 -7.75 0.70 -0.64
C ARG A 16 -8.79 -0.37 -0.38
N SER A 17 -9.81 -0.44 -1.23
CA SER A 17 -10.87 -1.44 -1.11
C SER A 17 -11.21 -2.09 -2.44
N VAL A 18 -11.75 -3.30 -2.39
CA VAL A 18 -12.31 -3.95 -3.58
C VAL A 18 -13.77 -3.53 -3.70
N SER A 19 -14.13 -2.93 -4.83
CA SER A 19 -15.49 -2.48 -5.11
C SER A 19 -16.02 -3.08 -6.41
N PRO A 20 -17.34 -3.29 -6.55
CA PRO A 20 -17.94 -3.64 -7.83
C PRO A 20 -17.64 -2.56 -8.88
N ALA A 21 -17.38 -2.97 -10.11
CA ALA A 21 -17.17 -2.03 -11.20
C ALA A 21 -18.50 -1.36 -11.60
N PRO A 22 -18.50 -0.08 -12.02
CA PRO A 22 -19.69 0.62 -12.45
C PRO A 22 -20.41 -0.10 -13.59
N GLU A 23 -21.75 -0.03 -13.60
CA GLU A 23 -22.53 -0.85 -14.53
C GLU A 23 -22.36 -0.45 -16.00
N ASN A 24 -22.05 0.82 -16.26
CA ASN A 24 -22.00 1.42 -17.59
C ASN A 24 -20.58 1.63 -18.13
N GLU A 25 -19.56 1.16 -17.41
CA GLU A 25 -18.17 1.26 -17.86
C GLU A 25 -17.77 0.05 -18.71
N SER A 26 -16.95 0.31 -19.73
CA SER A 26 -16.25 -0.73 -20.48
C SER A 26 -14.77 -0.70 -20.07
N GLY A 27 -14.21 -1.82 -19.63
CA GLY A 27 -12.81 -1.91 -19.25
C GLY A 27 -12.39 -3.33 -18.88
N ASP A 28 -11.08 -3.53 -18.67
CA ASP A 28 -10.53 -4.77 -18.14
C ASP A 28 -10.86 -4.88 -16.65
N PHE A 29 -11.98 -5.55 -16.36
CA PHE A 29 -12.40 -5.78 -14.99
C PHE A 29 -11.65 -6.94 -14.36
N LEU A 30 -11.37 -6.79 -13.07
CA LEU A 30 -10.74 -7.81 -12.27
C LEU A 30 -11.81 -8.73 -11.68
N THR A 31 -11.41 -9.97 -11.41
CA THR A 31 -12.07 -10.76 -10.37
C THR A 31 -11.83 -10.12 -9.00
N LYS A 32 -12.70 -10.44 -8.03
CA LYS A 32 -12.53 -10.00 -6.64
C LYS A 32 -11.16 -10.39 -6.07
N GLU A 33 -10.66 -11.56 -6.46
CA GLU A 33 -9.36 -12.09 -6.03
C GLU A 33 -8.18 -11.32 -6.65
N GLU A 34 -8.25 -11.00 -7.95
CA GLU A 34 -7.24 -10.18 -8.62
C GLU A 34 -7.19 -8.76 -8.06
N ALA A 35 -8.34 -8.15 -7.78
CA ALA A 35 -8.42 -6.85 -7.13
C ALA A 35 -7.78 -6.89 -5.73
N ALA A 36 -8.06 -7.92 -4.93
CA ALA A 36 -7.44 -8.11 -3.62
C ALA A 36 -5.93 -8.32 -3.72
N ARG A 37 -5.45 -9.16 -4.66
CA ARG A 37 -4.01 -9.37 -4.90
C ARG A 37 -3.30 -8.09 -5.28
N ARG A 38 -3.92 -7.26 -6.12
CA ARG A 38 -3.37 -5.97 -6.52
C ARG A 38 -3.18 -5.03 -5.32
N ILE A 39 -4.18 -4.95 -4.43
CA ILE A 39 -4.07 -4.17 -3.19
C ILE A 39 -2.88 -4.66 -2.35
N VAL A 40 -2.72 -5.97 -2.18
CA VAL A 40 -1.60 -6.55 -1.41
C VAL A 40 -0.25 -6.13 -1.98
N VAL A 41 -0.05 -6.31 -3.29
CA VAL A 41 1.22 -5.96 -3.95
C VAL A 41 1.55 -4.48 -3.79
N GLU A 42 0.56 -3.60 -3.97
CA GLU A 42 0.75 -2.16 -3.80
C GLU A 42 1.08 -1.80 -2.34
N MET A 43 0.37 -2.38 -1.38
CA MET A 43 0.60 -2.16 0.06
C MET A 43 1.97 -2.64 0.51
N ASP A 44 2.45 -3.78 -0.01
CA ASP A 44 3.80 -4.27 0.28
C ASP A 44 4.87 -3.27 -0.17
N GLY A 45 4.69 -2.64 -1.33
CA GLY A 45 5.55 -1.55 -1.80
C GLY A 45 5.59 -0.36 -0.83
N VAL A 46 4.41 0.08 -0.36
CA VAL A 46 4.29 1.16 0.63
C VAL A 46 4.97 0.77 1.95
N ILE A 47 4.77 -0.46 2.43
CA ILE A 47 5.38 -0.98 3.66
C ILE A 47 6.91 -1.00 3.54
N ILE A 48 7.47 -1.42 2.40
CA ILE A 48 8.92 -1.43 2.17
C ILE A 48 9.49 -0.01 2.27
N LEU A 49 8.83 0.96 1.63
CA LEU A 49 9.26 2.36 1.67
C LEU A 49 9.18 2.91 3.10
N ALA A 50 8.08 2.67 3.81
CA ALA A 50 7.89 3.08 5.19
C ALA A 50 8.96 2.48 6.12
N LYS A 51 9.29 1.19 5.96
CA LYS A 51 10.37 0.51 6.70
C LYS A 51 11.73 1.17 6.43
N ARG A 52 12.03 1.53 5.18
CA ARG A 52 13.29 2.22 4.82
C ARG A 52 13.39 3.59 5.51
N THR A 53 12.31 4.37 5.49
CA THR A 53 12.24 5.68 6.16
C THR A 53 12.43 5.54 7.67
N ARG A 54 11.71 4.60 8.31
CA ARG A 54 11.85 4.29 9.74
C ARG A 54 13.29 3.92 10.09
N ASN A 55 13.93 3.07 9.30
CA ASN A 55 15.31 2.65 9.55
C ASN A 55 16.30 3.82 9.42
N ARG A 56 16.05 4.79 8.51
CA ARG A 56 16.84 6.02 8.43
C ARG A 56 16.66 6.89 9.68
N ALA A 57 15.42 7.10 10.13
CA ALA A 57 15.15 7.85 11.36
C ALA A 57 15.80 7.20 12.59
N MET A 58 15.73 5.87 12.70
CA MET A 58 16.40 5.12 13.78
C MET A 58 17.91 5.27 13.77
N ARG A 59 18.55 5.35 12.59
CA ARG A 59 20.00 5.64 12.49
C ARG A 59 20.33 7.02 13.03
N ILE A 60 19.53 8.02 12.70
CA ILE A 60 19.70 9.39 13.22
C ILE A 60 19.55 9.40 14.75
N LEU A 61 18.48 8.80 15.28
CA LEU A 61 18.25 8.72 16.73
C LEU A 61 19.40 8.04 17.47
N ARG A 62 19.95 6.95 16.92
CA ARG A 62 21.11 6.26 17.51
C ARG A 62 22.37 7.15 17.50
N ALA A 63 22.62 7.87 16.41
CA ALA A 63 23.76 8.78 16.31
C ALA A 63 23.66 9.92 17.33
N GLU A 64 22.48 10.52 17.48
CA GLU A 64 22.25 11.61 18.44
C GLU A 64 22.38 11.13 19.90
N ARG A 65 21.86 9.93 20.23
CA ARG A 65 22.07 9.34 21.57
C ARG A 65 23.54 9.10 21.89
N LYS A 66 24.33 8.64 20.91
CA LYS A 66 25.77 8.43 21.11
C LYS A 66 26.52 9.74 21.38
N LYS A 67 26.12 10.85 20.72
CA LYS A 67 26.70 12.17 20.99
C LYS A 67 26.30 12.69 22.38
N GLY A 68 25.04 12.53 22.76
CA GLY A 68 24.53 12.98 24.06
C GLY A 68 25.02 12.17 25.27
N GLY A 69 25.42 10.90 25.08
CA GLY A 69 26.04 10.08 26.13
C GLY A 69 27.57 10.17 26.19
N ALA A 70 28.18 11.00 25.34
CA ALA A 70 29.61 11.31 25.36
C ALA A 70 29.92 12.70 25.96
N ALA A 71 28.89 13.34 26.54
CA ALA A 71 28.98 14.53 27.39
C ALA A 71 28.75 14.10 28.84
#